data_AF-A0A377LSI1-F1
#
_entry.id   AF-A0A377LSI1-F1
#
_cell.length_a   1.000
_cell.length_b   1.000
_cell.length_c   1.000
_cell.angle_alpha   90.00
_cell.angle_beta   90.00
_cell.angle_gamma   90.00
#
_symmetry.space_group_name_H-M   'P 1'
#
loop_
_entity.id
_entity.type
_entity.pdbx_description
1 polymer ?
#
loop_
_entity_poly.entity_id
_entity_poly.type
_entity_poly.pdbx_seq_one_letter_code
_entity_poly.pdbx_strand_id
1 'polypeptide(L)'
;MNNAIFPNKFKAALAAHQIQIGCWSALANPISTEVLGLAGFDWLVLDGEHAPNDISTFIPQLMALKGSQSAPVVRVPTNEPVIIKRLLDIGFYNFLIPFVETQEEAAQAVASTRYPPEGIRGVSVSHRANMFGTVPDYFAQSNSNITILVQIESQQGVDNVDAIAATEGVDGIFVGPSDLAAAFGHLGQCGSPGCAARHPAHLCPRQSARQTVWHSGAG
;
A
#
# COMPACT_ATOMS: atom_id res chain seq x y z
N MET A 1 13.04 -14.46 -19.31
CA MET A 1 12.22 -13.99 -18.17
C MET A 1 12.13 -12.49 -18.28
N ASN A 2 10.93 -11.94 -18.39
CA ASN A 2 10.73 -10.50 -18.58
C ASN A 2 10.85 -9.80 -17.21
N ASN A 3 11.99 -9.16 -16.95
CA ASN A 3 12.30 -8.47 -15.68
C ASN A 3 11.85 -7.00 -15.71
N ALA A 4 10.85 -6.65 -16.52
CA ALA A 4 10.37 -5.29 -16.63
C ALA A 4 9.73 -4.84 -15.30
N ILE A 5 10.33 -3.83 -14.68
CA ILE A 5 9.85 -3.21 -13.44
C ILE A 5 8.63 -2.32 -13.72
N PHE A 6 8.64 -1.62 -14.86
CA PHE A 6 7.56 -0.78 -15.32
C PHE A 6 6.98 -1.29 -16.65
N PRO A 7 5.67 -1.13 -16.92
CA PRO A 7 4.68 -0.48 -16.05
C PRO A 7 4.25 -1.33 -14.84
N ASN A 8 3.81 -0.68 -13.76
CA ASN A 8 3.31 -1.33 -12.54
C ASN A 8 1.93 -1.97 -12.80
N LYS A 9 1.91 -3.30 -12.90
CA LYS A 9 0.70 -4.07 -13.20
C LYS A 9 -0.34 -4.03 -12.09
N PHE A 10 0.08 -3.98 -10.82
CA PHE A 10 -0.85 -3.91 -9.69
C PHE A 10 -1.59 -2.56 -9.70
N LYS A 11 -0.87 -1.45 -9.90
CA LYS A 11 -1.46 -0.13 -10.11
C LYS A 11 -2.49 -0.13 -11.25
N ALA A 12 -2.13 -0.72 -12.39
CA ALA A 12 -3.01 -0.81 -13.55
C ALA A 12 -4.26 -1.66 -13.28
N ALA A 13 -4.12 -2.77 -12.54
CA ALA A 13 -5.24 -3.63 -12.17
C ALA A 13 -6.23 -2.92 -11.22
N LEU A 14 -5.73 -2.15 -10.26
CA LEU A 14 -6.55 -1.30 -9.38
C LEU A 14 -7.31 -0.23 -10.16
N ALA A 15 -6.62 0.48 -11.06
CA ALA A 15 -7.24 1.48 -11.93
C ALA A 15 -8.29 0.88 -12.89
N ALA A 16 -8.13 -0.39 -13.26
CA ALA A 16 -9.10 -1.13 -14.07
C ALA A 16 -10.22 -1.78 -13.25
N HIS A 17 -10.29 -1.53 -11.95
CA HIS A 17 -11.26 -2.10 -11.00
C HIS A 17 -11.30 -3.64 -11.01
N GLN A 18 -10.14 -4.26 -11.28
CA GLN A 18 -10.01 -5.71 -11.19
C GLN A 18 -9.91 -6.12 -9.71
N ILE A 19 -10.60 -7.20 -9.34
CA ILE A 19 -10.48 -7.76 -7.99
C ILE A 19 -9.04 -8.23 -7.80
N GLN A 20 -8.42 -7.84 -6.69
CA GLN A 20 -7.07 -8.26 -6.30
C GLN A 20 -7.12 -8.92 -4.92
N ILE A 21 -6.89 -10.22 -4.87
CA ILE A 21 -6.90 -11.02 -3.64
C ILE A 21 -5.51 -10.97 -2.99
N GLY A 22 -5.46 -10.45 -1.77
CA GLY A 22 -4.22 -10.25 -1.03
C GLY A 22 -4.03 -11.21 0.14
N CYS A 23 -2.79 -11.33 0.60
CA CYS A 23 -2.45 -12.00 1.86
C CYS A 23 -1.48 -11.14 2.69
N TRP A 24 -1.67 -11.14 4.01
CA TRP A 24 -0.80 -10.44 4.96
C TRP A 24 0.40 -11.30 5.33
N SER A 25 1.60 -10.73 5.34
CA SER A 25 2.85 -11.39 5.75
C SER A 25 3.43 -10.71 6.98
N ALA A 26 3.33 -11.41 8.12
CA ALA A 26 3.88 -10.98 9.41
C ALA A 26 5.01 -11.88 9.93
N LEU A 27 5.38 -12.93 9.18
CA LEU A 27 6.39 -13.91 9.60
C LEU A 27 7.84 -13.39 9.46
N ALA A 28 8.03 -12.24 8.81
CA ALA A 28 9.27 -11.47 8.74
C ALA A 28 10.54 -12.28 8.37
N ASN A 29 10.40 -13.29 7.51
CA ASN A 29 11.53 -14.10 7.06
C ASN A 29 11.37 -14.51 5.58
N PRO A 30 12.49 -14.66 4.84
CA PRO A 30 12.44 -14.97 3.41
C PRO A 30 11.95 -16.39 3.12
N ILE A 31 12.19 -17.36 4.02
CA ILE A 31 11.87 -18.78 3.77
C ILE A 31 10.35 -18.99 3.66
N SER A 32 9.58 -18.51 4.64
CA SER A 32 8.12 -18.60 4.57
C SER A 32 7.54 -17.69 3.49
N THR A 33 8.17 -16.55 3.23
CA THR A 33 7.70 -15.60 2.21
C THR A 33 7.88 -16.13 0.78
N GLU A 34 8.96 -16.86 0.51
CA GLU A 34 9.15 -17.57 -0.76
C GLU A 34 8.02 -18.57 -1.00
N VAL A 35 7.70 -19.39 0.03
CA VAL A 35 6.59 -20.35 -0.02
C VAL A 35 5.25 -19.64 -0.21
N LEU A 36 5.02 -18.53 0.50
CA LEU A 36 3.81 -17.71 0.35
C LEU A 36 3.68 -17.14 -1.07
N GLY A 37 4.80 -16.77 -1.71
CA GLY A 37 4.87 -16.30 -3.09
C GLY A 37 4.43 -17.35 -4.13
N LEU A 38 4.29 -18.62 -3.75
CA LEU A 38 3.76 -19.70 -4.59
C LEU A 38 2.25 -19.87 -4.50
N ALA A 39 1.59 -19.27 -3.49
CA ALA A 39 0.17 -19.50 -3.21
C ALA A 39 -0.79 -18.88 -4.23
N GLY A 40 -0.30 -17.99 -5.11
CA GLY A 40 -1.09 -17.42 -6.22
C GLY A 40 -1.95 -16.21 -5.85
N PHE A 41 -1.61 -15.50 -4.76
CA PHE A 41 -2.23 -14.21 -4.45
C PHE A 41 -1.85 -13.14 -5.47
N ASP A 42 -2.72 -12.18 -5.71
CA ASP A 42 -2.44 -11.04 -6.58
C ASP A 42 -1.46 -10.07 -5.92
N TRP A 43 -1.51 -9.94 -4.59
CA TRP A 43 -0.62 -9.07 -3.82
C TRP A 43 -0.32 -9.61 -2.41
N LEU A 44 0.82 -9.19 -1.86
CA LEU A 44 1.26 -9.58 -0.52
C LEU A 44 1.67 -8.34 0.28
N VAL A 45 1.09 -8.16 1.47
CA VAL A 45 1.48 -7.07 2.39
C VAL A 45 2.63 -7.53 3.26
N LEU A 46 3.82 -6.98 3.04
CA LEU A 46 4.95 -7.09 3.96
C LEU A 46 4.79 -6.01 5.02
N ASP A 47 4.38 -6.44 6.22
CA ASP A 47 3.91 -5.54 7.26
C ASP A 47 5.07 -4.94 8.06
N GLY A 48 5.28 -3.62 7.97
CA GLY A 48 6.29 -2.88 8.73
C GLY A 48 5.78 -2.18 9.98
N GLU A 49 4.49 -2.28 10.30
CA GLU A 49 3.87 -1.58 11.43
C GLU A 49 3.60 -2.52 12.63
N HIS A 50 3.03 -3.70 12.38
CA HIS A 50 2.67 -4.65 13.45
C HIS A 50 3.41 -5.98 13.39
N ALA A 51 4.27 -6.18 12.39
CA ALA A 51 5.18 -7.32 12.35
C ALA A 51 6.61 -6.86 12.59
N PRO A 52 7.53 -7.74 13.03
CA PRO A 52 8.92 -7.39 13.27
C PRO A 52 9.73 -7.28 11.97
N ASN A 53 9.19 -6.58 10.97
CA ASN A 53 9.91 -6.25 9.74
C ASN A 53 10.61 -4.90 9.85
N ASP A 54 11.67 -4.79 9.08
CA ASP A 54 12.44 -3.59 8.83
C ASP A 54 13.16 -3.74 7.49
N ILE A 55 14.02 -2.79 7.13
CA ILE A 55 14.77 -2.86 5.87
C ILE A 55 15.62 -4.14 5.76
N SER A 56 16.16 -4.64 6.88
CA SER A 56 17.03 -5.82 6.89
C SER A 56 16.28 -7.11 6.56
N THR A 57 14.97 -7.16 6.86
CA THR A 57 14.08 -8.29 6.56
C THR A 57 13.31 -8.09 5.25
N PHE A 58 13.00 -6.85 4.87
CA PHE A 58 12.31 -6.55 3.61
C PHE A 58 13.14 -6.90 2.38
N ILE A 59 14.44 -6.60 2.37
CA ILE A 59 15.28 -6.90 1.20
C ILE A 59 15.29 -8.43 0.90
N PRO A 60 15.56 -9.31 1.89
CA PRO A 60 15.45 -10.76 1.69
C PRO A 60 14.08 -11.23 1.20
N GLN A 61 12.99 -10.69 1.75
CA GLN A 61 11.63 -11.04 1.32
C GLN A 61 11.32 -10.57 -0.10
N LEU A 62 11.73 -9.35 -0.47
CA LEU A 62 11.64 -8.86 -1.85
C LEU A 62 12.47 -9.69 -2.82
N MET A 63 13.60 -10.25 -2.38
CA MET A 63 14.39 -11.19 -3.18
C MET A 63 13.68 -12.54 -3.33
N ALA A 64 13.10 -13.06 -2.25
CA ALA A 64 12.32 -14.31 -2.25
C ALA A 64 11.08 -14.24 -3.15
N LEU A 65 10.48 -13.06 -3.32
CA LEU A 65 9.33 -12.85 -4.21
C LEU A 65 9.73 -12.61 -5.68
N LYS A 66 11.02 -12.58 -6.03
CA LYS A 66 11.42 -12.42 -7.44
C LYS A 66 10.95 -13.62 -8.26
N GLY A 67 10.06 -13.37 -9.22
CA GLY A 67 9.46 -14.40 -10.08
C GLY A 67 8.09 -14.88 -9.60
N SER A 68 7.67 -14.50 -8.39
CA SER A 68 6.27 -14.62 -7.98
C SER A 68 5.39 -13.70 -8.84
N GLN A 69 4.13 -14.11 -9.04
CA GLN A 69 3.12 -13.24 -9.66
C GLN A 69 2.55 -12.22 -8.67
N SER A 70 2.72 -12.45 -7.37
CA SER A 70 2.18 -11.57 -6.34
C SER A 70 2.94 -10.25 -6.27
N ALA A 71 2.22 -9.14 -6.34
CA ALA A 71 2.77 -7.80 -6.18
C ALA A 71 3.17 -7.56 -4.70
N PRO A 72 4.44 -7.27 -4.40
CA PRO A 72 4.82 -6.89 -3.05
C PRO A 72 4.29 -5.49 -2.71
N VAL A 73 3.59 -5.38 -1.59
CA VAL A 73 3.10 -4.13 -0.99
C VAL A 73 3.73 -4.01 0.38
N VAL A 74 4.27 -2.84 0.74
CA VAL A 74 4.77 -2.58 2.09
C VAL A 74 3.73 -1.79 2.87
N ARG A 75 3.38 -2.24 4.07
CA ARG A 75 2.75 -1.35 5.06
C ARG A 75 3.84 -0.62 5.80
N VAL A 76 3.90 0.70 5.65
CA VAL A 76 4.91 1.52 6.34
C VAL A 76 4.59 1.57 7.84
N PRO A 77 5.59 1.74 8.74
CA PRO A 77 5.31 1.88 10.17
C PRO A 77 4.51 3.15 10.52
N THR A 78 4.61 4.19 9.69
CA THR A 78 3.89 5.45 9.84
C THR A 78 4.03 6.27 8.54
N ASN A 79 3.15 7.24 8.31
CA ASN A 79 3.17 8.15 7.15
C ASN A 79 4.30 9.21 7.29
N GLU A 80 5.55 8.77 7.13
CA GLU A 80 6.72 9.64 7.31
C GLU A 80 7.66 9.59 6.09
N PRO A 81 8.09 10.75 5.53
CA PRO A 81 8.84 10.80 4.27
C PRO A 81 10.18 10.06 4.29
N VAL A 82 10.92 10.04 5.40
CA VAL A 82 12.24 9.40 5.48
C VAL A 82 12.12 7.88 5.35
N ILE A 83 11.18 7.23 6.04
CA ILE A 83 11.00 5.78 5.90
C ILE A 83 10.46 5.42 4.52
N ILE A 84 9.51 6.18 3.97
CA ILE A 84 8.97 5.97 2.62
C ILE A 84 10.09 6.06 1.57
N LYS A 85 10.93 7.10 1.65
CA LYS A 85 12.12 7.26 0.78
C LYS A 85 13.03 6.04 0.81
N ARG A 86 13.34 5.52 2.00
CA ARG A 86 14.22 4.35 2.15
C ARG A 86 13.58 3.09 1.59
N LEU A 87 12.28 2.90 1.81
CA LEU A 87 11.52 1.74 1.31
C LEU A 87 11.39 1.74 -0.22
N LEU A 88 11.23 2.92 -0.82
CA LEU A 88 11.28 3.08 -2.28
C LEU A 88 12.61 2.59 -2.85
N ASP A 89 13.73 3.04 -2.30
CA ASP A 89 15.06 2.74 -2.87
C ASP A 89 15.44 1.26 -2.76
N ILE A 90 14.97 0.58 -1.72
CA ILE A 90 15.11 -0.87 -1.61
C ILE A 90 14.17 -1.64 -2.53
N GLY A 91 13.29 -0.99 -3.31
CA GLY A 91 12.54 -1.61 -4.40
C GLY A 91 11.09 -1.96 -4.10
N PHE A 92 10.44 -1.28 -3.16
CA PHE A 92 8.98 -1.29 -3.09
C PHE A 92 8.39 -0.27 -4.07
N TYR A 93 7.31 -0.68 -4.75
CA TYR A 93 6.55 0.17 -5.69
C TYR A 93 5.10 0.36 -5.27
N ASN A 94 4.66 -0.32 -4.20
CA ASN A 94 3.29 -0.30 -3.72
C ASN A 94 3.31 -0.12 -2.21
N PHE A 95 2.58 0.87 -1.73
CA PHE A 95 2.60 1.29 -0.34
C PHE A 95 1.19 1.24 0.24
N LEU A 96 1.10 0.77 1.47
CA LEU A 96 -0.06 0.86 2.32
C LEU A 96 0.29 1.79 3.48
N ILE A 97 -0.40 2.92 3.57
CA ILE A 97 -0.10 4.01 4.50
C ILE A 97 -1.11 3.96 5.66
N PRO A 98 -0.67 3.64 6.89
CA PRO A 98 -1.55 3.58 8.05
C PRO A 98 -1.99 4.98 8.49
N PHE A 99 -3.11 5.05 9.21
CA PHE A 99 -3.64 6.25 9.87
C PHE A 99 -3.62 7.52 9.00
N VAL A 100 -4.23 7.46 7.80
CA VAL A 100 -4.44 8.66 6.99
C VAL A 100 -5.76 9.29 7.40
N GLU A 101 -5.70 10.44 8.06
CA GLU A 101 -6.85 11.10 8.68
C GLU A 101 -7.27 12.37 7.95
N THR A 102 -6.41 12.93 7.10
CA THR A 102 -6.66 14.19 6.37
C THR A 102 -6.23 14.15 4.91
N GLN A 103 -6.76 15.08 4.11
CA GLN A 103 -6.36 15.23 2.70
C GLN A 103 -4.88 15.61 2.57
N GLU A 104 -4.38 16.41 3.51
CA GLU A 104 -2.99 16.86 3.57
C GLU A 104 -2.03 15.69 3.82
N GLU A 105 -2.39 14.77 4.73
CA GLU A 105 -1.61 13.55 4.97
C GLU A 105 -1.60 12.60 3.76
N ALA A 106 -2.73 12.49 3.06
CA ALA A 106 -2.82 11.74 1.82
C ALA A 106 -1.89 12.34 0.74
N ALA A 107 -1.93 13.67 0.58
CA ALA A 107 -1.06 14.40 -0.35
C ALA A 107 0.43 14.27 0.03
N GLN A 108 0.75 14.29 1.33
CA GLN A 108 2.11 14.08 1.84
C GLN A 108 2.62 12.66 1.51
N ALA A 109 1.78 11.63 1.66
CA ALA A 109 2.14 10.26 1.31
C ALA A 109 2.48 10.15 -0.19
N VAL A 110 1.63 10.74 -1.05
CA VAL A 110 1.86 10.78 -2.50
C VAL A 110 3.17 11.53 -2.81
N ALA A 111 3.35 12.74 -2.29
CA ALA A 111 4.53 13.56 -2.51
C ALA A 111 5.82 12.86 -2.05
N SER A 112 5.78 12.06 -0.99
CA SER A 112 6.93 11.30 -0.49
C SER A 112 7.45 10.25 -1.47
N THR A 113 6.65 9.86 -2.47
CA THR A 113 7.01 8.85 -3.47
C THR A 113 7.43 9.38 -4.83
N ARG A 114 7.17 10.67 -5.10
CA ARG A 114 7.46 11.32 -6.37
C ARG A 114 8.71 12.19 -6.26
N TYR A 115 9.57 12.14 -7.28
CA TYR A 115 10.68 13.07 -7.43
C TYR A 115 10.18 14.50 -7.71
N PRO A 116 10.98 15.54 -7.43
CA PRO A 116 10.65 16.92 -7.83
C PRO A 116 10.50 17.07 -9.35
N PRO A 117 9.60 17.96 -9.84
CA PRO A 117 8.74 18.88 -9.06
C PRO A 117 7.45 18.25 -8.53
N GLU A 118 7.12 17.01 -8.87
CA GLU A 118 5.83 16.39 -8.49
C GLU A 118 5.77 15.92 -7.04
N GLY A 119 6.89 15.92 -6.32
CA GLY A 119 6.98 15.54 -4.92
C GLY A 119 8.32 15.90 -4.28
N ILE A 120 8.63 15.21 -3.18
CA ILE A 120 9.76 15.49 -2.28
C ILE A 120 10.75 14.32 -2.15
N ARG A 121 10.61 13.27 -2.97
CA ARG A 121 11.50 12.11 -2.94
C ARG A 121 12.96 12.53 -3.24
N GLY A 122 13.88 12.17 -2.35
CA GLY A 122 15.31 12.39 -2.56
C GLY A 122 15.87 11.52 -3.69
N VAL A 123 16.82 12.04 -4.45
CA VAL A 123 17.42 11.35 -5.60
C VAL A 123 18.61 10.49 -5.16
N SER A 124 18.62 9.24 -5.58
CA SER A 124 19.78 8.35 -5.58
C SER A 124 19.95 7.78 -6.99
N VAL A 125 21.19 7.54 -7.41
CA VAL A 125 21.50 7.15 -8.80
C VAL A 125 21.62 5.63 -8.99
N SER A 126 21.83 4.86 -7.92
CA SER A 126 21.98 3.41 -8.01
C SER A 126 21.48 2.72 -6.75
N HIS A 127 20.43 1.92 -6.89
CA HIS A 127 19.77 1.19 -5.81
C HIS A 127 18.86 0.07 -6.38
N ARG A 128 18.18 -0.71 -5.54
CA ARG A 128 17.37 -1.84 -6.01
C ARG A 128 16.19 -1.39 -6.89
N ALA A 129 15.59 -0.25 -6.58
CA ALA A 129 14.42 0.25 -7.32
C ALA A 129 14.71 0.52 -8.80
N ASN A 130 15.91 1.00 -9.14
CA ASN A 130 16.33 1.18 -10.53
C ASN A 130 17.20 0.02 -11.04
N MET A 131 17.20 -1.11 -10.30
CA MET A 131 18.04 -2.29 -10.53
C MET A 131 19.50 -1.90 -10.81
N PHE A 132 20.04 -1.01 -9.98
CA PHE A 132 21.41 -0.49 -10.07
C PHE A 132 21.71 0.21 -11.40
N GLY A 133 20.74 0.96 -11.92
CA GLY A 133 20.86 1.72 -13.17
C GLY A 133 20.51 0.93 -14.43
N THR A 134 19.92 -0.26 -14.31
CA THR A 134 19.53 -1.08 -15.48
C THR A 134 18.09 -0.87 -15.93
N VAL A 135 17.25 -0.19 -15.14
CA VAL A 135 15.90 0.19 -15.56
C VAL A 135 15.98 1.43 -16.47
N PRO A 136 15.58 1.32 -17.77
CA PRO A 136 15.59 2.45 -18.69
C PRO A 136 14.57 3.52 -18.25
N ASP A 137 14.91 4.78 -18.47
CA ASP A 137 14.06 5.95 -18.17
C ASP A 137 13.47 5.94 -16.74
N TYR A 138 14.21 5.37 -15.79
CA TYR A 138 13.70 5.13 -14.43
C TYR A 138 13.13 6.38 -13.76
N PHE A 139 13.82 7.54 -13.84
CA PHE A 139 13.33 8.77 -13.23
C PHE A 139 12.03 9.27 -13.85
N ALA A 140 11.87 9.14 -15.18
CA ALA A 140 10.66 9.56 -15.88
C ALA A 140 9.48 8.62 -15.61
N GLN A 141 9.75 7.32 -15.47
CA GLN A 141 8.70 6.32 -15.27
C GLN A 141 8.32 6.12 -13.80
N SER A 142 9.25 6.31 -12.86
CA SER A 142 9.01 6.00 -11.44
C SER A 142 7.85 6.80 -10.87
N ASN A 143 7.74 8.11 -11.16
CA ASN A 143 6.70 8.97 -10.56
C ASN A 143 5.27 8.50 -10.89
N SER A 144 5.04 7.91 -12.07
CA SER A 144 3.73 7.43 -12.51
C SER A 144 3.46 5.95 -12.20
N ASN A 145 4.42 5.24 -11.62
CA ASN A 145 4.35 3.79 -11.40
C ASN A 145 4.39 3.37 -9.93
N ILE A 146 4.30 4.30 -8.99
CA ILE A 146 4.09 4.00 -7.57
C ILE A 146 2.60 3.90 -7.27
N THR A 147 2.20 2.89 -6.49
CA THR A 147 0.84 2.71 -5.96
C THR A 147 0.78 3.22 -4.53
N ILE A 148 -0.17 4.11 -4.22
CA ILE A 148 -0.46 4.58 -2.86
C ILE A 148 -1.84 4.11 -2.41
N LEU A 149 -1.87 3.18 -1.47
CA LEU A 149 -3.08 2.78 -0.75
C LEU A 149 -3.08 3.49 0.61
N VAL A 150 -4.18 4.17 0.96
CA VAL A 150 -4.32 4.86 2.25
C VAL A 150 -5.28 4.09 3.15
N GLN A 151 -4.90 3.90 4.41
CA GLN A 151 -5.73 3.21 5.39
C GLN A 151 -6.60 4.22 6.14
N ILE A 152 -7.92 3.99 6.10
CA ILE A 152 -8.92 4.70 6.87
C ILE A 152 -9.30 3.83 8.05
N GLU A 153 -8.87 4.24 9.25
CA GLU A 153 -9.01 3.44 10.46
C GLU A 153 -9.20 4.26 11.75
N SER A 154 -9.57 5.54 11.59
CA SER A 154 -9.95 6.43 12.68
C SER A 154 -11.26 7.16 12.36
N GLN A 155 -11.90 7.75 13.37
CA GLN A 155 -13.10 8.58 13.17
C GLN A 155 -12.79 9.77 12.24
N GLN A 156 -11.65 10.43 12.42
CA GLN A 156 -11.26 11.57 11.60
C GLN A 156 -11.03 11.16 10.13
N GLY A 157 -10.38 10.02 9.89
CA GLY A 157 -10.24 9.48 8.54
C GLY A 157 -11.58 9.15 7.88
N VAL A 158 -12.55 8.65 8.64
CA VAL A 158 -13.92 8.43 8.13
C VAL A 158 -14.61 9.74 7.79
N ASP A 159 -14.49 10.75 8.65
CA ASP A 159 -15.12 12.06 8.43
C ASP A 159 -14.54 12.77 7.19
N ASN A 160 -13.27 12.51 6.88
CA ASN A 160 -12.54 13.14 5.77
C ASN A 160 -12.38 12.22 4.54
N VAL A 161 -13.04 11.07 4.49
CA VAL A 161 -12.78 10.02 3.48
C VAL A 161 -12.96 10.51 2.04
N ASP A 162 -13.95 11.36 1.78
CA ASP A 162 -14.20 11.91 0.44
C ASP A 162 -13.05 12.81 -0.03
N ALA A 163 -12.52 13.65 0.86
CA ALA A 163 -11.38 14.53 0.56
C ALA A 163 -10.09 13.72 0.37
N ILE A 164 -9.87 12.71 1.21
CA ILE A 164 -8.73 11.79 1.09
C ILE A 164 -8.79 11.05 -0.24
N ALA A 165 -9.94 10.46 -0.58
CA ALA A 165 -10.12 9.71 -1.82
C ALA A 165 -10.02 10.57 -3.09
N ALA A 166 -10.36 11.86 -3.01
CA ALA A 166 -10.21 12.81 -4.12
C ALA A 166 -8.77 13.31 -4.33
N THR A 167 -7.82 12.92 -3.48
CA THR A 167 -6.41 13.35 -3.60
C THR A 167 -5.74 12.71 -4.81
N GLU A 168 -5.23 13.55 -5.71
CA GLU A 168 -4.48 13.10 -6.89
C GLU A 168 -3.28 12.22 -6.49
N GLY A 169 -3.22 11.01 -7.03
CA GLY A 169 -2.20 10.02 -6.70
C GLY A 169 -2.56 9.02 -5.60
N VAL A 170 -3.73 9.15 -4.96
CA VAL A 170 -4.27 8.08 -4.11
C VAL A 170 -4.87 6.99 -5.01
N ASP A 171 -4.25 5.82 -4.97
CA ASP A 171 -4.57 4.65 -5.79
C ASP A 171 -5.42 3.61 -5.05
N GLY A 172 -5.96 3.94 -3.88
CA GLY A 172 -6.97 3.10 -3.26
C GLY A 172 -7.21 3.42 -1.80
N ILE A 173 -8.45 3.23 -1.38
CA ILE A 173 -8.85 3.30 0.02
C ILE A 173 -8.88 1.89 0.61
N PHE A 174 -8.12 1.67 1.68
CA PHE A 174 -8.11 0.45 2.46
C PHE A 174 -8.76 0.72 3.82
N VAL A 175 -9.58 -0.21 4.32
CA VAL A 175 -10.21 -0.07 5.65
C VAL A 175 -9.50 -0.99 6.63
N GLY A 176 -8.97 -0.44 7.73
CA GLY A 176 -8.38 -1.18 8.83
C GLY A 176 -9.45 -1.58 9.86
N PRO A 177 -10.00 -2.80 9.84
CA PRO A 177 -11.20 -3.12 10.61
C PRO A 177 -10.96 -3.11 12.13
N SER A 178 -9.77 -3.54 12.57
CA SER A 178 -9.43 -3.62 14.01
C SER A 178 -9.32 -2.25 14.65
N ASP A 179 -8.56 -1.35 14.02
CA ASP A 179 -8.33 0.00 14.51
C ASP A 179 -9.59 0.87 14.36
N LEU A 180 -10.35 0.70 13.27
CA LEU A 180 -11.64 1.38 13.12
C LEU A 180 -12.64 0.96 14.20
N ALA A 181 -12.69 -0.33 14.54
CA ALA A 181 -13.50 -0.80 15.65
C ALA A 181 -13.02 -0.19 16.98
N ALA A 182 -11.71 -0.11 17.22
CA ALA A 182 -11.15 0.54 18.40
C ALA A 182 -11.53 2.03 18.48
N ALA A 183 -11.42 2.77 17.37
CA ALA A 183 -11.77 4.19 17.26
C ALA A 183 -13.25 4.45 17.59
N PHE A 184 -14.14 3.51 17.27
CA PHE A 184 -15.56 3.58 17.61
C PHE A 184 -15.91 3.01 18.99
N GLY A 185 -14.92 2.71 19.84
CA GLY A 185 -15.12 2.18 21.19
C GLY A 185 -15.49 0.68 21.23
N HIS A 186 -15.21 -0.04 20.15
CA HIS A 186 -15.50 -1.46 19.95
C HIS A 186 -14.20 -2.29 19.77
N LEU A 187 -13.18 -2.04 20.61
CA LEU A 187 -11.90 -2.73 20.54
C LEU A 187 -12.06 -4.26 20.52
N GLY A 188 -11.48 -4.92 19.50
CA GLY A 188 -11.56 -6.37 19.30
C GLY A 188 -12.94 -6.89 18.85
N GLN A 189 -13.90 -6.01 18.58
CA GLN A 189 -15.29 -6.34 18.23
C GLN A 189 -15.65 -5.82 16.82
N CYS A 190 -14.83 -6.12 15.81
CA CYS A 190 -15.05 -5.68 14.43
C CYS A 190 -16.39 -6.14 13.84
N GLY A 191 -16.99 -7.20 14.36
CA GLY A 191 -18.31 -7.70 13.95
C GLY A 191 -19.51 -7.07 14.67
N SER A 192 -19.29 -6.08 15.55
CA SER A 192 -20.40 -5.48 16.30
C SER A 192 -21.31 -4.64 15.39
N PRO A 193 -22.64 -4.60 15.64
CA PRO A 193 -23.56 -3.79 14.85
C PRO A 193 -23.20 -2.29 14.85
N GLY A 194 -22.58 -1.79 15.93
CA GLY A 194 -22.14 -0.39 16.04
C GLY A 194 -20.98 -0.06 15.10
N CYS A 195 -20.07 -1.00 14.85
CA CYS A 195 -18.98 -0.85 13.88
C CYS A 195 -19.50 -0.93 12.44
N ALA A 196 -20.45 -1.82 12.15
CA ALA A 196 -21.06 -1.97 10.82
C ALA A 196 -22.00 -0.81 10.44
N ALA A 197 -22.67 -0.17 11.41
CA ALA A 197 -23.61 0.92 11.18
C ALA A 197 -22.96 2.29 10.96
N ARG A 198 -21.71 2.48 11.44
CA ARG A 198 -20.92 3.71 11.25
C ARG A 198 -19.90 3.60 10.13
N HIS A 199 -19.75 2.42 9.52
CA HIS A 199 -19.19 2.35 8.18
C HIS A 199 -20.12 3.15 7.26
N PRO A 200 -19.62 4.15 6.52
CA PRO A 200 -20.39 4.75 5.45
C PRO A 200 -20.95 3.65 4.57
N ALA A 201 -22.27 3.61 4.35
CA ALA A 201 -22.93 2.49 3.68
C ALA A 201 -22.40 2.23 2.25
N HIS A 202 -21.70 3.20 1.66
CA HIS A 202 -21.01 3.11 0.38
C HIS A 202 -19.63 2.43 0.46
N LEU A 203 -19.02 2.27 1.64
CA LEU A 203 -17.73 1.58 1.86
C LEU A 203 -17.88 0.09 2.23
N CYS A 204 -19.10 -0.43 2.35
CA CYS A 204 -19.37 -1.81 2.79
C CYS A 204 -19.81 -2.72 1.62
N PRO A 205 -18.91 -3.53 1.02
CA PRO A 205 -19.36 -4.73 0.34
C PRO A 205 -19.65 -5.79 1.40
N ARG A 206 -20.91 -6.23 1.45
CA ARG A 206 -21.47 -7.31 2.29
C ARG A 206 -20.40 -8.29 2.79
N GLN A 207 -20.24 -8.35 4.11
CA GLN A 207 -19.36 -9.26 4.84
C GLN A 207 -19.33 -10.67 4.24
N SER A 208 -18.26 -10.97 3.49
CA SER A 208 -17.72 -12.31 3.28
C SER A 208 -16.24 -12.17 2.93
N ALA A 209 -15.36 -12.25 3.93
CA ALA A 209 -13.91 -12.49 3.81
C ALA A 209 -13.18 -11.90 2.57
N ARG A 210 -13.47 -10.66 2.16
CA ARG A 210 -12.89 -10.00 0.99
C ARG A 210 -12.54 -8.57 1.34
N GLN A 211 -11.26 -8.33 1.64
CA GLN A 211 -10.72 -6.97 1.71
C GLN A 211 -10.88 -6.34 0.32
N THR A 212 -11.66 -5.28 0.23
CA THR A 212 -11.99 -4.61 -1.03
C THR A 212 -11.43 -3.20 -0.96
N VAL A 213 -10.60 -2.83 -1.95
CA VAL A 213 -10.11 -1.46 -2.13
C VAL A 213 -11.18 -0.67 -2.89
N TRP A 214 -11.61 0.48 -2.35
CA TRP A 214 -12.60 1.37 -2.98
C TRP A 214 -11.95 2.58 -3.65
N HIS A 215 -12.62 3.11 -4.68
CA HIS A 215 -12.25 4.35 -5.38
C HIS A 215 -13.45 5.25 -5.64
N SER A 216 -13.26 6.57 -5.44
CA SER A 216 -14.18 7.65 -5.79
C SER A 216 -14.15 7.92 -7.30
N GLY A 217 -15.20 7.49 -8.00
CA GLY A 217 -15.43 7.87 -9.39
C GLY A 217 -16.09 9.24 -9.47
N ALA A 218 -15.37 10.22 -10.05
CA ALA A 218 -15.99 11.44 -10.58
C ALA A 218 -16.02 11.32 -12.13
N GLY A 219 -17.22 11.22 -12.70
CA GLY A 219 -17.48 11.41 -14.13
C GLY A 219 -17.39 10.16 -15.01
#